data_AF-A0A7V2AWF6-F1
#
_entry.id   AF-A0A7V2AWF6-F1
#
_cell.length_a   1.000
_cell.length_b   1.000
_cell.length_c   1.000
_cell.angle_alpha   90.00
_cell.angle_beta   90.00
_cell.angle_gamma   90.00
#
_symmetry.space_group_name_H-M   'P 1'
#
loop_
_entity.id
_entity.type
_entity.pdbx_description
1 polymer ?
#
loop_
_entity_poly.entity_id
_entity_poly.type
_entity_poly.pdbx_seq_one_letter_code
_entity_poly.pdbx_strand_id
1 'polypeptide(L)'
;MNEDKQNRPSKPPPPPKRRLPSGQMPGPQRPSKSMALWVMLLVVFFLAFLIFNSGKEREWPLNYSQFVKEIENGNIGSVKIKGIEVRGTLEEEIIVPTGGEGTTIKNFKVILPAEDKDLPEKIWAYNPDAQVEGEFPGSSVWVKALATALPLIALLVLWVI
;
A
#
# COMPACT_ATOMS: atom_id res chain seq x y z
N MET A 1 -9.42 99.00 -36.95
CA MET A 1 -8.61 98.13 -37.83
C MET A 1 -7.55 97.48 -36.94
N ASN A 2 -7.79 96.24 -36.50
CA ASN A 2 -7.08 95.02 -36.96
C ASN A 2 -5.73 94.90 -36.23
N GLU A 3 -5.36 93.86 -35.50
CA GLU A 3 -5.57 92.44 -35.76
C GLU A 3 -5.59 91.62 -34.46
N ASP A 4 -6.58 90.75 -34.41
CA ASP A 4 -6.78 89.66 -33.48
C ASP A 4 -5.60 88.67 -33.57
N LYS A 5 -4.66 88.71 -32.62
CA LYS A 5 -3.61 87.70 -32.48
C LYS A 5 -3.82 86.89 -31.20
N GLN A 6 -4.48 85.74 -31.43
CA GLN A 6 -3.84 84.46 -31.17
C GLN A 6 -3.90 83.92 -29.74
N ASN A 7 -5.11 83.76 -29.22
CA ASN A 7 -5.38 82.78 -28.17
C ASN A 7 -5.68 81.41 -28.79
N ARG A 8 -4.64 80.61 -29.06
CA ARG A 8 -4.79 79.17 -29.30
C ARG A 8 -4.59 78.45 -27.96
N PRO A 9 -5.52 77.59 -27.52
CA PRO A 9 -5.30 76.80 -26.32
C PRO A 9 -4.16 75.80 -26.55
N SER A 10 -3.13 75.89 -25.73
CA SER A 10 -2.02 74.96 -25.66
C SER A 10 -2.57 73.55 -25.40
N LYS A 11 -2.37 72.62 -26.34
CA LYS A 11 -2.70 71.21 -26.10
C LYS A 11 -1.90 70.71 -24.90
N PRO A 12 -2.53 69.98 -23.95
CA PRO A 12 -1.80 69.42 -22.83
C PRO A 12 -0.71 68.44 -23.32
N PRO A 13 0.42 68.34 -22.60
CA PRO A 13 1.49 67.42 -22.97
C PRO A 13 0.97 65.98 -22.97
N PRO A 14 1.47 65.11 -23.87
CA PRO A 14 1.06 63.71 -23.89
C PRO A 14 1.42 63.06 -22.54
N PRO A 15 0.57 62.18 -22.00
CA PRO A 15 0.84 61.52 -20.73
C PRO A 15 2.12 60.67 -20.85
N PRO A 16 2.92 60.58 -19.77
CA PRO A 16 4.14 59.79 -19.79
C PRO A 16 3.79 58.33 -20.12
N LYS A 17 4.46 57.77 -21.15
CA LYS A 17 4.33 56.35 -21.50
C LYS A 17 4.70 55.53 -20.26
N ARG A 18 3.69 54.94 -19.63
CA ARG A 18 3.80 53.99 -18.54
C ARG A 18 4.66 52.84 -19.06
N ARG A 19 5.92 52.78 -18.64
CA ARG A 19 6.77 51.62 -18.89
C ARG A 19 6.10 50.45 -18.17
N LEU A 20 5.53 49.54 -18.94
CA LEU A 20 5.05 48.26 -18.42
C LEU A 20 6.25 47.59 -17.73
N PRO A 21 6.09 47.02 -16.52
CA PRO A 21 7.14 46.24 -15.93
C PRO A 21 7.46 45.13 -16.92
N SER A 22 8.71 45.06 -17.36
CA SER A 22 9.22 43.93 -18.14
C SER A 22 8.83 42.67 -17.40
N GLY A 23 7.94 41.87 -18.00
CA GLY A 23 7.55 40.58 -17.47
C GLY A 23 8.82 39.77 -17.28
N GLN A 24 9.23 39.61 -16.03
CA GLN A 24 10.20 38.62 -15.64
C GLN A 24 9.58 37.29 -16.05
N MET A 25 10.05 36.73 -17.16
CA MET A 25 9.73 35.35 -17.50
C MET A 25 10.08 34.52 -16.26
N PRO A 26 9.21 33.63 -15.78
CA PRO A 26 9.59 32.69 -14.75
C PRO A 26 10.75 31.89 -15.34
N GLY A 27 11.97 32.18 -14.90
CA GLY A 27 13.12 31.36 -15.24
C GLY A 27 12.81 29.90 -14.85
N PRO A 28 13.44 28.91 -15.49
CA PRO A 28 13.22 27.51 -15.15
C PRO A 28 13.42 27.36 -13.65
N GLN A 29 12.30 27.23 -12.93
CA GLN A 29 12.33 27.06 -11.49
C GLN A 29 12.97 25.70 -11.32
N ARG A 30 14.28 25.70 -11.01
CA ARG A 30 14.94 24.51 -10.49
C ARG A 30 14.00 24.02 -9.40
N PRO A 31 13.49 22.78 -9.47
CA PRO A 31 12.56 22.30 -8.47
C PRO A 31 13.23 22.57 -7.13
N SER A 32 12.60 23.43 -6.34
CA SER A 32 13.15 23.78 -5.03
C SER A 32 13.36 22.46 -4.31
N LYS A 33 14.46 22.33 -3.55
CA LYS A 33 14.79 21.09 -2.83
C LYS A 33 13.57 20.54 -2.05
N SER A 34 12.64 21.44 -1.68
CA SER A 34 11.31 21.18 -1.14
C SER A 34 10.40 20.29 -2.01
N MET A 35 10.30 20.51 -3.33
CA MET A 35 9.42 19.73 -4.23
C MET A 35 9.89 18.28 -4.35
N ALA A 36 11.20 18.10 -4.41
CA ALA A 36 11.81 16.78 -4.55
C ALA A 36 11.71 15.97 -3.23
N LEU A 37 11.70 16.63 -2.07
CA LEU A 37 11.35 16.03 -0.78
C LEU A 37 9.92 15.49 -0.77
N TRP A 38 8.94 16.27 -1.25
CA TRP A 38 7.53 15.82 -1.31
C TRP A 38 7.35 14.61 -2.24
N VAL A 39 8.03 14.60 -3.40
CA VAL A 39 7.99 13.46 -4.32
C VAL A 39 8.61 12.21 -3.67
N MET A 40 9.74 12.35 -2.98
CA MET A 40 10.38 11.23 -2.28
C MET A 40 9.50 10.67 -1.15
N LEU A 41 8.83 11.55 -0.40
CA LEU A 41 7.90 11.14 0.66
C LEU A 41 6.72 10.36 0.09
N LEU A 42 6.17 10.80 -1.05
CA LEU A 42 5.13 10.06 -1.77
C LEU A 42 5.62 8.69 -2.26
N VAL A 43 6.86 8.59 -2.75
CA VAL A 43 7.46 7.31 -3.17
C VAL A 43 7.62 6.36 -2.00
N VAL A 44 8.14 6.81 -0.85
CA VAL A 44 8.26 5.99 0.37
C VAL A 44 6.88 5.52 0.85
N PHE A 45 5.90 6.42 0.86
CA PHE A 45 4.53 6.09 1.24
C PHE A 45 3.89 5.08 0.28
N PHE A 46 4.12 5.24 -1.03
CA PHE A 46 3.61 4.33 -2.05
C PHE A 46 4.28 2.95 -1.98
N LEU A 47 5.59 2.88 -1.73
CA LEU A 47 6.29 1.62 -1.50
C LEU A 47 5.80 0.91 -0.25
N ALA A 48 5.61 1.65 0.85
CA ALA A 48 5.01 1.11 2.07
C ALA A 48 3.61 0.57 1.78
N PHE A 49 2.79 1.33 1.06
CA PHE A 49 1.46 0.90 0.63
C PHE A 49 1.51 -0.39 -0.22
N LEU A 50 2.42 -0.49 -1.19
CA LEU A 50 2.62 -1.71 -1.98
C LEU A 50 2.95 -2.90 -1.07
N ILE A 51 3.90 -2.75 -0.14
CA ILE A 51 4.30 -3.84 0.77
C ILE A 51 3.13 -4.29 1.65
N PHE A 52 2.33 -3.36 2.16
CA PHE A 52 1.15 -3.69 2.96
C PHE A 52 0.04 -4.39 2.16
N ASN A 53 -0.02 -4.15 0.84
CA ASN A 53 -1.08 -4.63 -0.04
C ASN A 53 -0.68 -5.82 -0.92
N SER A 54 0.61 -6.11 -1.10
CA SER A 54 1.13 -7.14 -2.03
C SER A 54 1.13 -8.57 -1.50
N GLY A 55 0.65 -8.85 -0.28
CA GLY A 55 0.91 -10.14 0.37
C GLY A 55 -0.27 -10.86 0.98
N LYS A 56 -1.51 -10.42 0.75
CA LYS A 56 -2.69 -11.06 1.36
C LYS A 56 -3.59 -11.57 0.25
N GLU A 57 -3.37 -12.82 -0.14
CA GLU A 57 -4.48 -13.57 -0.75
C GLU A 57 -5.69 -13.46 0.18
N ARG A 58 -6.89 -13.36 -0.38
CA ARG A 58 -8.12 -13.22 0.41
C ARG A 58 -8.34 -14.50 1.21
N GLU A 59 -7.84 -14.52 2.44
CA GLU A 59 -8.05 -15.58 3.41
C GLU A 59 -9.46 -15.41 4.01
N TRP A 60 -10.26 -16.47 3.98
CA TRP A 60 -11.59 -16.48 4.60
C TRP A 60 -11.55 -17.17 5.98
N PRO A 61 -12.20 -16.60 7.00
CA PRO A 61 -12.25 -17.22 8.31
C PRO A 61 -13.06 -18.53 8.23
N LEU A 62 -12.43 -19.63 8.64
CA LEU A 62 -13.05 -20.94 8.72
C LEU A 62 -13.12 -21.38 10.19
N ASN A 63 -14.27 -21.91 10.63
CA ASN A 63 -14.40 -22.41 11.99
C ASN A 63 -13.54 -23.65 12.21
N TYR A 64 -13.02 -23.82 13.42
CA TYR A 64 -12.19 -24.98 13.77
C TYR A 64 -12.90 -26.32 13.49
N SER A 65 -14.19 -26.42 13.81
CA SER A 65 -14.97 -27.64 13.55
C SER A 65 -15.15 -27.93 12.06
N GLN A 66 -15.22 -26.91 11.22
CA GLN A 66 -15.26 -27.07 9.76
C GLN A 66 -13.89 -27.50 9.24
N PHE A 67 -12.82 -26.88 9.73
CA PHE A 67 -11.45 -27.26 9.39
C PHE A 67 -11.16 -28.73 9.71
N VAL A 68 -11.58 -29.22 10.88
CA VAL A 68 -11.42 -30.65 11.22
C VAL A 68 -12.17 -31.55 10.24
N LYS A 69 -13.37 -31.16 9.79
CA LYS A 69 -14.10 -31.91 8.75
C LYS A 69 -13.37 -31.90 7.42
N GLU A 70 -12.82 -30.76 7.01
CA GLU A 70 -12.05 -30.69 5.76
C GLU A 70 -10.77 -31.53 5.82
N ILE A 71 -10.13 -31.62 7.00
CA ILE A 71 -9.02 -32.57 7.22
C ILE A 71 -9.50 -34.00 7.01
N GLU A 72 -10.57 -34.40 7.71
CA GLU A 72 -11.12 -35.77 7.64
C GLU A 72 -11.62 -36.14 6.24
N ASN A 73 -12.09 -35.15 5.47
CA ASN A 73 -12.54 -35.31 4.09
C ASN A 73 -11.40 -35.42 3.07
N GLY A 74 -10.14 -35.18 3.46
CA GLY A 74 -9.02 -35.20 2.53
C GLY A 74 -8.94 -33.96 1.63
N ASN A 75 -9.47 -32.81 2.07
CA ASN A 75 -9.59 -31.59 1.25
C ASN A 75 -8.53 -30.50 1.58
N ILE A 76 -7.41 -30.87 2.18
CA ILE A 76 -6.36 -29.94 2.59
C ILE A 76 -5.19 -30.02 1.62
N GLY A 77 -4.94 -28.95 0.86
CA GLY A 77 -3.79 -28.88 -0.07
C GLY A 77 -2.52 -28.33 0.58
N SER A 78 -2.63 -27.22 1.32
CA SER A 78 -1.47 -26.64 2.02
C SER A 78 -1.86 -25.96 3.32
N VAL A 79 -0.97 -26.03 4.31
CA VAL A 79 -1.17 -25.46 5.64
C VAL A 79 0.12 -24.82 6.14
N LYS A 80 -0.02 -23.61 6.66
CA LYS A 80 1.00 -22.84 7.36
C LYS A 80 0.56 -22.62 8.79
N ILE A 81 1.34 -23.13 9.73
CA ILE A 81 1.03 -23.08 11.17
C ILE A 81 1.90 -22.01 11.82
N LYS A 82 1.26 -21.05 12.49
CA LYS A 82 1.91 -19.95 13.20
C LYS A 82 1.32 -19.81 14.61
N GLY A 83 1.88 -20.56 15.56
CA GLY A 83 1.30 -20.68 16.90
C GLY A 83 -0.11 -21.25 16.82
N ILE A 84 -1.11 -20.48 17.26
CA ILE A 84 -2.54 -20.85 17.16
C ILE A 84 -3.22 -20.44 15.84
N GLU A 85 -2.56 -19.64 15.00
CA GLU A 85 -3.10 -19.30 13.68
C GLU A 85 -2.69 -20.34 12.66
N VAL A 86 -3.67 -20.86 11.92
CA VAL A 86 -3.46 -21.79 10.82
C VAL A 86 -4.02 -21.15 9.56
N ARG A 87 -3.22 -21.10 8.50
CA ARG A 87 -3.60 -20.57 7.20
C ARG A 87 -3.33 -21.59 6.14
N GLY A 88 -4.12 -21.64 5.08
CA GLY A 88 -3.92 -22.68 4.09
C GLY A 88 -4.82 -22.55 2.88
N THR A 89 -4.70 -23.56 2.03
CA THR A 89 -5.51 -23.73 0.83
C THR A 89 -6.16 -25.08 0.82
N LEU A 90 -7.44 -25.13 0.49
CA LEU A 90 -8.15 -26.36 0.20
C LEU A 90 -7.77 -26.86 -1.20
N GLU A 91 -7.90 -28.16 -1.39
CA GLU A 91 -7.69 -28.78 -2.70
C GLU A 91 -8.87 -28.48 -3.63
N GLU A 92 -10.08 -28.69 -3.12
CA GLU A 92 -11.37 -28.34 -3.72
C GLU A 92 -12.02 -27.15 -3.01
N GLU A 93 -12.68 -26.31 -3.80
CA GLU A 93 -13.35 -25.11 -3.29
C GLU A 93 -14.66 -25.47 -2.55
N ILE A 94 -14.86 -24.91 -1.36
CA ILE A 94 -16.08 -25.13 -0.56
C ILE A 94 -16.92 -23.88 -0.45
N ILE A 95 -18.24 -24.05 -0.34
CA ILE A 95 -19.18 -22.95 -0.14
C ILE A 95 -19.41 -22.76 1.37
N VAL A 96 -18.91 -21.67 1.92
CA VAL A 96 -19.14 -21.31 3.33
C VAL A 96 -20.32 -20.34 3.42
N PRO A 97 -21.32 -20.60 4.29
CA PRO A 97 -22.46 -19.71 4.45
C PRO A 97 -22.06 -18.43 5.19
N THR A 98 -21.62 -17.42 4.44
CA THR A 98 -21.24 -16.11 4.99
C THR A 98 -22.42 -15.13 4.97
N GLY A 99 -23.54 -15.54 5.58
CA GLY A 99 -24.73 -14.68 5.73
C GLY A 99 -25.38 -14.25 4.41
N GLY A 100 -25.90 -15.22 3.64
CA GLY A 100 -26.57 -14.99 2.36
C GLY A 100 -26.35 -16.15 1.40
N GLU A 101 -26.17 -15.86 0.12
CA GLU A 101 -25.60 -16.81 -0.85
C GLU A 101 -24.17 -17.13 -0.41
N GLY A 102 -23.89 -18.40 -0.11
CA GLY A 102 -22.59 -18.82 0.42
C GLY A 102 -21.43 -18.40 -0.48
N THR A 103 -20.27 -18.18 0.12
CA THR A 103 -19.07 -17.77 -0.61
C THR A 103 -18.21 -18.99 -0.90
N THR A 104 -17.85 -19.17 -2.17
CA THR A 104 -16.85 -20.16 -2.57
C THR A 104 -15.47 -19.71 -2.11
N ILE A 105 -14.82 -20.53 -1.30
CA ILE A 105 -13.50 -20.24 -0.75
C ILE A 105 -12.54 -21.38 -1.07
N LYS A 106 -11.30 -20.99 -1.39
CA LYS A 106 -10.15 -21.89 -1.51
C LYS A 106 -9.15 -21.66 -0.39
N ASN A 107 -8.93 -20.39 -0.04
CA ASN A 107 -7.95 -20.00 0.96
C ASN A 107 -8.66 -19.74 2.29
N PHE A 108 -8.15 -20.34 3.35
CA PHE A 108 -8.76 -20.27 4.67
C PHE A 108 -7.78 -19.78 5.74
N LYS A 109 -8.37 -19.22 6.79
CA LYS A 109 -7.70 -18.92 8.05
C LYS A 109 -8.52 -19.48 9.21
N VAL A 110 -7.86 -20.25 10.07
CA VAL A 110 -8.44 -20.89 11.25
C VAL A 110 -7.67 -20.42 12.47
N ILE A 111 -8.37 -20.18 13.57
CA ILE A 111 -7.78 -19.95 14.88
C ILE A 111 -8.03 -21.20 15.71
N LEU A 112 -6.96 -21.86 16.14
CA LEU A 112 -7.05 -23.06 16.96
C LEU A 112 -7.49 -22.69 18.40
N PRO A 113 -8.34 -23.50 19.04
CA PRO A 113 -8.72 -23.30 20.44
C PRO A 113 -7.53 -23.40 21.41
N ALA A 114 -6.54 -24.22 21.05
CA ALA A 114 -5.28 -24.42 21.76
C ALA A 114 -4.19 -24.83 20.76
N GLU A 115 -2.91 -24.67 21.12
CA GLU A 115 -1.81 -25.21 20.31
C GLU A 115 -1.86 -26.74 20.29
N ASP A 116 -1.86 -27.30 19.08
CA ASP A 116 -1.92 -28.74 18.83
C ASP A 116 -0.64 -29.17 18.12
N LYS A 117 0.17 -29.99 18.80
CA LYS A 117 1.45 -30.49 18.29
C LYS A 117 1.27 -31.64 17.29
N ASP A 118 0.15 -32.35 17.41
CA ASP A 118 -0.15 -33.55 16.63
C ASP A 118 -0.94 -33.17 15.36
N LEU A 119 -1.26 -31.88 15.18
CA LEU A 119 -1.99 -31.37 14.03
C LEU A 119 -1.35 -31.73 12.67
N PRO A 120 -0.02 -31.61 12.47
CA PRO A 120 0.62 -32.01 11.22
C PRO A 120 0.41 -33.50 10.91
N GLU A 121 0.54 -34.35 11.92
CA GLU A 121 0.36 -35.80 11.81
C GLU A 121 -1.09 -36.13 11.46
N LYS A 122 -2.05 -35.44 12.10
CA LYS A 122 -3.47 -35.57 11.79
C LYS A 122 -3.79 -35.13 10.36
N ILE A 123 -3.18 -34.04 9.86
CA ILE A 123 -3.39 -33.60 8.48
C ILE A 123 -2.88 -34.67 7.51
N TRP A 124 -1.65 -35.16 7.69
CA TRP A 124 -1.07 -36.18 6.81
C TRP A 124 -1.79 -37.54 6.86
N ALA A 125 -2.42 -37.89 7.99
CA ALA A 125 -3.19 -39.12 8.11
C ALA A 125 -4.37 -39.17 7.12
N TYR A 126 -4.97 -38.02 6.81
CA TYR A 126 -6.10 -37.92 5.87
C TYR A 126 -5.74 -37.25 4.54
N ASN A 127 -4.64 -36.48 4.49
CA ASN A 127 -4.21 -35.67 3.36
C ASN A 127 -2.70 -35.92 3.11
N PRO A 128 -2.32 -37.07 2.53
CA PRO A 128 -0.92 -37.47 2.41
C PRO A 128 -0.11 -36.54 1.51
N ASP A 129 -0.75 -35.87 0.56
CA ASP A 129 -0.11 -34.94 -0.38
C ASP A 129 -0.08 -33.48 0.13
N ALA A 130 -0.63 -33.23 1.32
CA ALA A 130 -0.71 -31.89 1.90
C ALA A 130 0.67 -31.34 2.28
N GLN A 131 0.94 -30.11 1.87
CA GLN A 131 2.14 -29.38 2.29
C GLN A 131 1.90 -28.72 3.65
N VAL A 132 2.66 -29.13 4.68
CA VAL A 132 2.58 -28.53 6.02
C VAL A 132 3.88 -27.79 6.32
N GLU A 133 3.79 -26.48 6.47
CA GLU A 133 4.92 -25.59 6.80
C GLU A 133 4.72 -24.91 8.16
N GLY A 134 5.80 -24.78 8.92
CA GLY A 134 5.83 -23.97 10.13
C GLY A 134 6.31 -22.55 9.84
N GLU A 135 5.57 -21.54 10.31
CA GLU A 135 6.03 -20.15 10.31
C GLU A 135 6.50 -19.75 11.70
N PHE A 136 7.70 -19.19 11.78
CA PHE A 136 8.18 -18.61 13.04
C PHE A 136 7.25 -17.47 13.47
N PRO A 137 6.78 -17.44 14.73
CA PRO A 137 5.92 -16.37 15.23
C PRO A 137 6.60 -14.98 15.24
N GLY A 138 7.89 -14.89 14.89
CA GLY A 138 8.72 -13.69 14.94
C GLY A 138 8.93 -12.92 13.64
N SER A 139 8.35 -13.29 12.49
CA SER A 139 8.48 -12.45 11.28
C SER A 139 7.61 -11.20 11.39
N SER A 140 8.05 -10.28 12.24
CA SER A 140 7.46 -8.98 12.46
C SER A 140 7.51 -8.21 11.15
N VAL A 141 6.36 -8.09 10.49
CA VAL A 141 6.20 -7.37 9.22
C VAL A 141 6.80 -5.96 9.32
N TRP A 142 6.75 -5.34 10.51
CA TRP A 142 7.37 -4.04 10.78
C TRP A 142 8.91 -4.05 10.70
N VAL A 143 9.59 -5.13 11.11
CA VAL A 143 11.06 -5.25 11.00
C VAL A 143 11.45 -5.35 9.54
N LYS A 144 10.72 -6.14 8.75
CA LYS A 144 10.93 -6.22 7.29
C LYS A 144 10.67 -4.87 6.63
N ALA A 145 9.60 -4.18 7.00
CA ALA A 145 9.29 -2.85 6.48
C ALA A 145 10.40 -1.83 6.82
N LEU A 146 10.90 -1.83 8.06
CA LEU A 146 11.98 -0.96 8.50
C LEU A 146 13.31 -1.28 7.80
N ALA A 147 13.65 -2.57 7.66
CA ALA A 147 14.86 -3.02 6.97
C ALA A 147 14.84 -2.61 5.48
N THR A 148 13.68 -2.71 4.83
CA THR A 148 13.51 -2.25 3.44
C THR A 148 13.51 -0.72 3.34
N ALA A 149 13.00 -0.02 4.35
CA ALA A 149 12.99 1.45 4.37
C ALA A 149 14.36 2.06 4.72
N LEU A 150 15.26 1.34 5.39
CA LEU A 150 16.57 1.81 5.82
C LEU A 150 17.41 2.43 4.68
N PRO A 151 17.59 1.78 3.51
CA PRO A 151 18.30 2.38 2.37
C PRO A 151 17.67 3.69 1.88
N LEU A 152 16.34 3.82 1.91
CA LEU A 152 15.62 5.03 1.49
C LEU A 152 15.79 6.16 2.51
N ILE A 153 15.74 5.84 3.81
CA ILE A 153 15.98 6.77 4.90
C ILE A 153 17.43 7.25 4.88
N ALA A 154 18.40 6.37 4.61
CA ALA A 154 19.80 6.74 4.48
C ALA A 154 20.04 7.74 3.35
N LEU A 155 19.39 7.55 2.19
CA LEU A 155 19.43 8.52 1.09
C LEU A 155 18.81 9.87 1.47
N LEU A 156 17.69 9.87 2.20
CA LEU A 156 17.08 11.12 2.73
C LEU A 156 18.05 11.87 3.64
N VAL A 157 18.66 11.17 4.60
CA VAL A 157 19.59 11.77 5.57
C VAL A 157 20.84 12.31 4.87
N LEU A 158 21.43 11.54 3.96
CA LEU A 158 22.65 11.93 3.21
C LEU A 158 22.40 13.10 2.25
N TRP A 159 21.16 13.33 1.83
CA TRP A 159 20.80 14.45 0.96
C TRP A 159 20.41 15.73 1.72
N VAL A 160 19.92 15.60 2.96
CA VAL A 160 19.59 16.74 3.83
C VAL A 160 20.85 17.35 4.46
N ILE A 161 21.86 16.52 4.74
CA ILE A 161 23.21 16.92 5.17
C ILE A 161 23.99 17.49 3.99
#